data_AF-A0A0P9QU02-F1
#
_entry.id   AF-A0A0P9QU02-F1
#
_cell.length_a   1.000
_cell.length_b   1.000
_cell.length_c   1.000
_cell.angle_alpha   90.00
_cell.angle_beta   90.00
_cell.angle_gamma   90.00
#
_symmetry.space_group_name_H-M   'P 1'
#
loop_
_entity.id
_entity.type
_entity.pdbx_description
1 polymer ?
#
loop_
_entity_poly.entity_id
_entity_poly.type
_entity_poly.pdbx_seq_one_letter_code
_entity_poly.pdbx_strand_id
1 'polypeptide(L)'
;MAAQKIIRRQEGPMNTKSTSASEESSATQDTPSSTPTRIREGLPFPLGASWDGLGVNFALFSANATKVELCLFDSTGEVELERIELPEYTDEIYHGYLPDAHPGQIYGYRVYGPYDPKNGHRFNHNKLLIDPYAKQLVGELKWSEALFGYTIGHPDG
;
A
#
# COMPACT_ATOMS: atom_id res chain seq x y z
N MET A 1 -15.12 -21.34 29.42
CA MET A 1 -15.36 -22.21 28.24
C MET A 1 -15.10 -21.34 27.01
N ALA A 2 -14.27 -21.62 26.01
CA ALA A 2 -13.40 -22.74 25.63
C ALA A 2 -12.26 -22.09 24.81
N ALA A 3 -11.00 -22.26 25.19
CA ALA A 3 -10.05 -23.29 24.75
C ALA A 3 -9.44 -23.06 23.35
N GLN A 4 -8.18 -22.63 23.37
CA GLN A 4 -7.17 -22.75 22.30
C GLN A 4 -7.10 -24.19 21.76
N LYS A 5 -6.84 -24.38 20.46
CA LYS A 5 -6.26 -25.63 19.96
C LYS A 5 -5.45 -25.45 18.66
N ILE A 6 -4.13 -25.43 18.82
CA ILE A 6 -3.12 -25.70 17.79
C ILE A 6 -2.79 -27.20 17.89
N ILE A 7 -2.89 -28.00 16.81
CA ILE A 7 -2.25 -29.33 16.72
C ILE A 7 -1.75 -29.63 15.30
N ARG A 8 -0.43 -29.91 15.24
CA ARG A 8 0.44 -30.46 14.17
C ARG A 8 -0.07 -31.73 13.46
N ARG A 9 0.40 -31.95 12.21
CA ARG A 9 0.53 -33.28 11.58
C ARG A 9 1.87 -33.43 10.82
N GLN A 10 2.72 -34.32 11.38
CA GLN A 10 3.60 -35.39 10.84
C GLN A 10 4.38 -35.27 9.50
N GLU A 11 5.58 -35.89 9.53
CA GLU A 11 6.75 -35.80 8.62
C GLU A 11 6.88 -36.90 7.54
N GLY A 12 7.78 -36.67 6.56
CA GLY A 12 8.64 -37.68 5.88
C GLY A 12 8.66 -37.61 4.33
N PRO A 13 9.68 -38.15 3.61
CA PRO A 13 11.12 -38.24 3.89
C PRO A 13 12.05 -37.75 2.74
N MET A 14 13.34 -37.77 3.02
CA MET A 14 14.57 -37.44 2.27
C MET A 14 14.87 -38.33 1.04
N ASN A 15 15.37 -37.79 -0.10
CA ASN A 15 16.66 -38.22 -0.73
C ASN A 15 17.13 -37.40 -1.98
N THR A 16 18.29 -36.75 -1.84
CA THR A 16 19.56 -36.70 -2.63
C THR A 16 19.70 -36.52 -4.18
N LYS A 17 20.82 -35.81 -4.47
CA LYS A 17 21.71 -35.70 -5.68
C LYS A 17 21.31 -34.60 -6.67
N SER A 18 22.19 -33.70 -7.15
CA SER A 18 23.63 -33.76 -7.52
C SER A 18 24.22 -32.33 -7.64
N THR A 19 25.44 -32.02 -7.15
CA THR A 19 26.73 -31.78 -7.92
C THR A 19 26.56 -30.87 -9.16
N SER A 20 27.27 -29.75 -9.43
CA SER A 20 28.63 -29.23 -9.17
C SER A 20 28.67 -27.69 -9.40
N ALA A 21 29.30 -26.89 -8.54
CA ALA A 21 30.58 -26.16 -8.71
C ALA A 21 30.72 -25.21 -9.93
N SER A 22 30.79 -23.89 -9.65
CA SER A 22 31.88 -22.99 -10.08
C SER A 22 31.64 -21.57 -9.53
N GLU A 23 32.63 -21.07 -8.80
CA GLU A 23 32.74 -19.72 -8.26
C GLU A 23 32.92 -18.68 -9.38
N GLU A 24 32.33 -17.49 -9.22
CA GLU A 24 32.90 -16.26 -9.78
C GLU A 24 32.52 -15.05 -8.94
N SER A 25 33.56 -14.33 -8.50
CA SER A 25 33.54 -13.07 -7.77
C SER A 25 32.75 -11.98 -8.48
N SER A 26 32.04 -11.12 -7.74
CA SER A 26 32.33 -9.68 -7.67
C SER A 26 31.23 -8.87 -6.96
N ALA A 27 31.70 -7.87 -6.22
CA ALA A 27 31.06 -6.59 -5.93
C ALA A 27 29.72 -6.55 -5.15
N THR A 28 29.85 -6.10 -3.91
CA THR A 28 28.91 -5.27 -3.15
C THR A 28 27.94 -4.45 -4.03
N GLN A 29 26.64 -4.67 -3.86
CA GLN A 29 25.63 -3.60 -3.96
C GLN A 29 24.53 -3.86 -2.91
N ASP A 30 24.50 -3.01 -1.88
CA ASP A 30 23.33 -2.83 -1.01
C ASP A 30 22.15 -2.37 -1.88
N THR A 31 21.20 -3.26 -2.13
CA THR A 31 19.91 -2.90 -2.73
C THR A 31 18.89 -2.84 -1.60
N PRO A 32 18.15 -1.74 -1.39
CA PRO A 32 17.16 -1.68 -0.34
C PRO A 32 16.11 -2.75 -0.63
N SER A 33 15.78 -3.54 0.39
CA SER A 33 14.86 -4.66 0.38
C SER A 33 13.51 -4.30 -0.26
N SER A 34 13.37 -4.53 -1.56
CA SER A 34 12.07 -4.54 -2.24
C SER A 34 11.43 -5.89 -1.95
N THR A 35 10.67 -5.95 -0.85
CA THR A 35 9.72 -7.03 -0.60
C THR A 35 8.92 -7.23 -1.90
N PRO A 36 8.85 -8.46 -2.45
CA PRO A 36 8.15 -8.70 -3.71
C PRO A 36 6.71 -8.19 -3.56
N THR A 37 6.39 -7.15 -4.32
CA THR A 37 5.11 -6.45 -4.20
C THR A 37 4.02 -7.46 -4.53
N ARG A 38 3.19 -7.80 -3.54
CA ARG A 38 2.07 -8.75 -3.68
C ARG A 38 0.95 -8.23 -4.60
N ILE A 39 1.09 -6.98 -5.04
CA ILE A 39 0.16 -6.29 -5.92
C ILE A 39 0.42 -6.68 -7.38
N ARG A 40 -0.67 -6.81 -8.12
CA ARG A 40 -0.69 -7.03 -9.56
C ARG A 40 -1.12 -5.75 -10.26
N GLU A 41 -0.98 -5.69 -11.58
CA GLU A 41 -1.41 -4.57 -12.43
C GLU A 41 -2.85 -4.10 -12.14
N GLY A 42 -3.79 -5.03 -12.01
CA GLY A 42 -5.19 -4.70 -11.78
C GLY A 42 -5.84 -4.00 -12.99
N LEU A 43 -6.92 -3.26 -12.75
CA LEU A 43 -7.63 -2.50 -13.76
C LEU A 43 -7.79 -1.04 -13.33
N PRO A 44 -7.79 -0.07 -14.27
CA PRO A 44 -8.04 1.34 -13.99
C PRO A 44 -9.50 1.63 -13.63
N PHE A 45 -10.41 0.69 -13.89
CA PHE A 45 -11.83 0.79 -13.58
C PHE A 45 -12.32 -0.52 -12.95
N PRO A 46 -13.24 -0.47 -11.97
CA PRO A 46 -13.92 0.70 -11.38
C PRO A 46 -13.05 1.54 -10.44
N LEU A 47 -13.33 2.85 -10.35
CA LEU A 47 -12.67 3.75 -9.40
C LEU A 47 -12.96 3.36 -7.94
N GLY A 48 -11.96 3.55 -7.09
CA GLY A 48 -11.95 3.20 -5.67
C GLY A 48 -11.51 1.76 -5.41
N ALA A 49 -11.88 1.23 -4.23
CA ALA A 49 -11.66 -0.16 -3.87
C ALA A 49 -12.86 -1.04 -4.26
N SER A 50 -12.63 -2.01 -5.15
CA SER A 50 -13.65 -2.95 -5.60
C SER A 50 -13.18 -4.40 -5.40
N TRP A 51 -13.97 -5.16 -4.65
CA TRP A 51 -13.72 -6.57 -4.36
C TRP A 51 -14.36 -7.46 -5.42
N ASP A 52 -13.60 -8.43 -5.95
CA ASP A 52 -14.02 -9.34 -7.02
C ASP A 52 -14.28 -10.78 -6.55
N GLY A 53 -14.09 -11.06 -5.26
CA GLY A 53 -14.20 -12.40 -4.68
C GLY A 53 -12.86 -13.03 -4.34
N LEU A 54 -11.81 -12.71 -5.11
CA LEU A 54 -10.47 -13.25 -4.97
C LEU A 54 -9.49 -12.22 -4.40
N GLY A 55 -9.81 -10.93 -4.48
CA GLY A 55 -8.99 -9.82 -4.03
C GLY A 55 -9.68 -8.48 -4.23
N VAL A 56 -8.96 -7.40 -3.97
CA VAL A 56 -9.45 -6.03 -4.13
C VAL A 56 -8.65 -5.33 -5.21
N ASN A 57 -9.34 -4.83 -6.22
CA ASN A 57 -8.80 -3.87 -7.16
C ASN A 57 -8.91 -2.47 -6.58
N PHE A 58 -7.80 -1.74 -6.58
CA PHE A 58 -7.69 -0.36 -6.16
C PHE A 58 -7.43 0.50 -7.39
N ALA A 59 -8.23 1.55 -7.58
CA ALA A 59 -8.04 2.53 -8.63
C ALA A 59 -8.23 3.95 -8.08
N LEU A 60 -7.20 4.79 -8.16
CA LEU A 60 -7.19 6.16 -7.67
C LEU A 60 -6.83 7.12 -8.79
N PHE A 61 -7.74 8.06 -9.06
CA PHE A 61 -7.47 9.16 -9.98
C PHE A 61 -6.47 10.15 -9.36
N SER A 62 -5.36 10.40 -10.04
CA SER A 62 -4.39 11.45 -9.68
C SER A 62 -3.55 11.91 -10.87
N ALA A 63 -3.95 13.01 -11.51
CA ALA A 63 -3.27 13.51 -12.72
C ALA A 63 -1.87 14.10 -12.49
N ASN A 64 -1.58 14.63 -11.29
CA ASN A 64 -0.32 15.33 -11.00
C ASN A 64 0.56 14.61 -9.96
N ALA A 65 0.16 13.41 -9.53
CA ALA A 65 1.00 12.61 -8.65
C ALA A 65 2.20 12.06 -9.40
N THR A 66 3.32 11.90 -8.70
CA THR A 66 4.49 11.19 -9.20
C THR A 66 4.49 9.73 -8.76
N LYS A 67 3.88 9.43 -7.61
CA LYS A 67 3.81 8.10 -7.01
C LYS A 67 2.60 8.00 -6.10
N VAL A 68 1.93 6.84 -6.08
CA VAL A 68 0.86 6.54 -5.12
C VAL A 68 1.21 5.28 -4.36
N GLU A 69 1.17 5.37 -3.03
CA GLU A 69 1.34 4.24 -2.12
C GLU A 69 0.02 3.94 -1.40
N LEU A 70 -0.44 2.71 -1.54
CA LEU A 70 -1.51 2.12 -0.75
C LEU A 70 -0.95 1.70 0.61
N CYS A 71 -1.45 2.30 1.68
CA CYS A 71 -1.10 1.96 3.06
C CYS A 71 -2.21 1.07 3.64
N LEU A 72 -1.87 -0.15 4.03
CA LEU A 72 -2.77 -1.08 4.70
C LEU A 72 -2.65 -0.92 6.22
N PHE A 73 -3.78 -0.95 6.91
CA PHE A 73 -3.85 -0.84 8.36
C PHE A 73 -4.40 -2.12 8.98
N ASP A 74 -4.19 -2.27 10.28
CA ASP A 74 -4.83 -3.32 11.06
C ASP A 74 -6.35 -3.13 11.16
N SER A 75 -7.05 -4.11 11.75
CA SER A 75 -8.51 -4.06 11.90
C SER A 75 -9.00 -2.93 12.80
N THR A 76 -8.13 -2.34 13.63
CA THR A 76 -8.45 -1.18 14.47
C THR A 76 -8.19 0.14 13.75
N GLY A 77 -7.40 0.14 12.66
CA GLY A 77 -7.05 1.33 11.89
C GLY A 77 -5.97 2.18 12.56
N GLU A 78 -5.27 1.64 13.57
CA GLU A 78 -4.30 2.38 14.37
C GLU A 78 -2.86 2.16 13.91
N VAL A 79 -2.55 0.97 13.37
CA VAL A 79 -1.20 0.58 12.98
C VAL A 79 -1.13 0.36 11.47
N GLU A 80 -0.22 1.07 10.82
CA GLU A 80 0.15 0.84 9.41
C GLU A 80 0.91 -0.49 9.33
N LEU A 81 0.31 -1.49 8.70
CA LEU A 81 0.89 -2.83 8.54
C LEU A 81 1.86 -2.88 7.36
N GLU A 82 1.48 -2.27 6.25
CA GLU A 82 2.24 -2.36 5.01
C GLU A 82 1.99 -1.15 4.12
N ARG A 83 3.00 -0.80 3.32
CA ARG A 83 2.91 0.18 2.25
C ARG A 83 3.24 -0.48 0.93
N ILE A 84 2.33 -0.34 -0.01
CA ILE A 84 2.39 -0.98 -1.30
C ILE A 84 2.31 0.12 -2.35
N GLU A 85 3.35 0.25 -3.16
CA GLU A 85 3.34 1.14 -4.32
C GLU A 85 2.42 0.60 -5.40
N LEU A 86 1.55 1.45 -5.96
CA LEU A 86 0.74 1.11 -7.12
C LEU A 86 1.64 1.12 -8.37
N PRO A 87 1.82 -0.03 -9.04
CA PRO A 87 2.79 -0.14 -10.14
C PRO A 87 2.29 0.49 -11.44
N GLU A 88 0.98 0.49 -11.66
CA GLU A 88 0.40 0.88 -12.94
C GLU A 88 -0.28 2.25 -12.89
N TYR A 89 -0.15 2.97 -13.99
CA TYR A 89 -0.74 4.28 -14.21
C TYR A 89 -1.28 4.35 -15.64
N THR A 90 -2.59 4.52 -15.78
CA THR A 90 -3.26 4.59 -17.10
C THR A 90 -4.37 5.63 -17.03
N ASP A 91 -4.45 6.51 -18.03
CA ASP A 91 -5.47 7.57 -18.13
C ASP A 91 -5.62 8.39 -16.83
N GLU A 92 -4.49 8.80 -16.24
CA GLU A 92 -4.46 9.56 -14.98
C GLU A 92 -4.95 8.79 -13.74
N ILE A 93 -5.09 7.47 -13.86
CA ILE A 93 -5.55 6.57 -12.81
C ILE A 93 -4.43 5.61 -12.41
N TYR A 94 -4.00 5.74 -11.17
CA TYR A 94 -3.14 4.76 -10.51
C TYR A 94 -3.97 3.55 -10.13
N HIS A 95 -3.51 2.36 -10.49
CA HIS A 95 -4.24 1.14 -10.18
C HIS A 95 -3.34 -0.02 -9.78
N GLY A 96 -3.96 -0.95 -9.08
CA GLY A 96 -3.33 -2.18 -8.64
C GLY A 96 -4.36 -3.17 -8.12
N TYR A 97 -4.00 -4.44 -8.10
CA TYR A 97 -4.86 -5.50 -7.57
C TYR A 97 -4.15 -6.27 -6.48
N LEU A 98 -4.78 -6.32 -5.30
CA LEU A 98 -4.26 -7.02 -4.14
C LEU A 98 -5.09 -8.29 -3.89
N PRO A 99 -4.56 -9.49 -4.20
CA PRO A 99 -5.26 -10.76 -3.98
C PRO A 99 -5.47 -11.07 -2.49
N ASP A 100 -4.58 -10.59 -1.61
CA ASP A 100 -4.68 -10.87 -0.17
C ASP A 100 -5.68 -9.96 0.56
N ALA A 101 -6.28 -8.99 -0.13
CA ALA A 101 -7.21 -8.06 0.46
C ALA A 101 -8.62 -8.65 0.55
N HIS A 102 -9.24 -8.48 1.71
CA HIS A 102 -10.62 -8.89 1.97
C HIS A 102 -11.51 -7.69 2.28
N PRO A 103 -12.84 -7.80 2.08
CA PRO A 103 -13.79 -6.78 2.53
C PRO A 103 -13.61 -6.51 4.03
N GLY A 104 -13.52 -5.23 4.40
CA GLY A 104 -13.22 -4.81 5.78
C GLY A 104 -11.74 -4.51 6.03
N GLN A 105 -10.86 -4.75 5.06
CA GLN A 105 -9.47 -4.28 5.11
C GLN A 105 -9.43 -2.75 5.16
N ILE A 106 -8.79 -2.21 6.20
CA ILE A 106 -8.61 -0.76 6.35
C ILE A 106 -7.40 -0.35 5.51
N TYR A 107 -7.57 0.72 4.75
CA TYR A 107 -6.55 1.26 3.87
C TYR A 107 -6.60 2.78 3.80
N GLY A 108 -5.49 3.38 3.36
CA GLY A 108 -5.39 4.78 2.98
C GLY A 108 -4.34 4.97 1.89
N TYR A 109 -4.25 6.18 1.34
CA TYR A 109 -3.28 6.49 0.28
C TYR A 109 -2.27 7.52 0.75
N ARG A 110 -1.02 7.37 0.29
CA ARG A 110 -0.02 8.43 0.34
C ARG A 110 0.35 8.79 -1.09
N VAL A 111 0.11 10.05 -1.43
CA VAL A 111 0.33 10.54 -2.78
C VAL A 111 1.53 11.47 -2.77
N TYR A 112 2.52 11.12 -3.58
CA TYR A 112 3.72 11.91 -3.81
C TYR A 112 3.48 12.78 -5.04
N GLY A 113 4.05 13.97 -5.01
CA GLY A 113 3.97 14.91 -6.11
C GLY A 113 4.74 16.19 -5.78
N PRO A 114 4.83 17.13 -6.73
CA PRO A 114 5.46 18.41 -6.49
C PRO A 114 4.70 19.20 -5.41
N TYR A 115 5.43 19.75 -4.45
CA TYR A 115 4.87 20.70 -3.49
C TYR A 115 5.20 22.12 -3.94
N ASP A 116 4.26 22.75 -4.64
CA ASP A 116 4.34 24.15 -5.08
C ASP A 116 3.00 24.87 -4.80
N PRO A 117 2.84 25.44 -3.59
CA PRO A 117 1.62 26.12 -3.19
C PRO A 117 1.23 27.30 -4.09
N LYS A 118 2.19 27.94 -4.78
CA LYS A 118 1.94 29.10 -5.65
C LYS A 118 1.23 28.70 -6.93
N ASN A 119 1.50 27.50 -7.44
CA ASN A 119 0.83 26.90 -8.59
C ASN A 119 -0.33 25.97 -8.20
N GLY A 120 -0.73 25.96 -6.91
CA GLY A 120 -1.82 25.14 -6.40
C GLY A 120 -1.47 23.68 -6.14
N HIS A 121 -0.21 23.26 -6.35
CA HIS A 121 0.24 21.91 -6.07
C HIS A 121 0.57 21.74 -4.58
N ARG A 122 -0.28 21.02 -3.86
CA ARG A 122 -0.14 20.80 -2.40
C ARG A 122 0.03 19.32 -2.05
N PHE A 123 0.81 18.59 -2.85
CA PHE A 123 1.07 17.17 -2.59
C PHE A 123 1.92 16.99 -1.33
N ASN A 124 1.43 16.21 -0.38
CA ASN A 124 2.12 15.95 0.87
C ASN A 124 2.03 14.46 1.25
N HIS A 125 3.08 13.70 0.93
CA HIS A 125 3.18 12.25 1.20
C HIS A 125 3.21 11.91 2.70
N ASN A 126 3.51 12.89 3.57
CA ASN A 126 3.48 12.68 5.02
C ASN A 126 2.04 12.60 5.55
N LYS A 127 1.06 13.04 4.76
CA LYS A 127 -0.36 12.95 5.12
C LYS A 127 -0.95 11.68 4.54
N LEU A 128 -1.62 10.91 5.41
CA LEU A 128 -2.46 9.82 4.97
C LEU A 128 -3.75 10.40 4.39
N LEU A 129 -4.04 10.04 3.15
CA LEU A 129 -5.21 10.50 2.42
C LEU A 129 -6.28 9.41 2.42
N ILE A 130 -7.52 9.87 2.49
CA ILE A 130 -8.71 9.04 2.33
C ILE A 130 -9.00 8.91 0.83
N ASP A 131 -9.43 7.73 0.42
CA ASP A 131 -9.91 7.49 -0.94
C ASP A 131 -11.21 8.29 -1.19
N PRO A 132 -11.26 9.18 -2.20
CA PRO A 132 -12.49 9.92 -2.53
C PRO A 132 -13.66 9.01 -2.94
N TYR A 133 -13.38 7.78 -3.37
CA TYR A 133 -14.38 6.77 -3.74
C TYR A 133 -14.58 5.71 -2.65
N ALA A 134 -14.10 5.96 -1.42
CA ALA A 134 -14.33 5.07 -0.28
C ALA A 134 -15.84 4.90 -0.04
N LYS A 135 -16.29 3.64 -0.05
CA LYS A 135 -17.69 3.30 0.29
C LYS A 135 -17.95 3.34 1.79
N GLN A 136 -16.91 3.19 2.60
CA GLN A 136 -16.99 3.18 4.05
C GLN A 136 -15.71 3.76 4.62
N LEU A 137 -15.85 4.61 5.64
CA LEU A 137 -14.75 5.11 6.44
C LEU A 137 -14.81 4.44 7.81
N VAL A 138 -13.66 3.98 8.28
CA VAL A 138 -13.51 3.32 9.57
C VAL A 138 -12.56 4.15 10.42
N GLY A 139 -12.95 4.39 11.67
CA GLY A 139 -12.20 5.21 12.62
C GLY A 139 -12.86 6.55 12.92
N GLU A 140 -12.49 7.13 14.06
CA GLU A 140 -12.87 8.50 14.41
C GLU A 140 -11.83 9.47 13.85
N LEU A 141 -12.29 10.53 13.19
CA LEU A 141 -11.41 11.61 12.75
C LEU A 141 -10.91 12.36 13.99
N LYS A 142 -9.70 12.01 14.44
CA LYS A 142 -9.02 12.70 15.54
C LYS A 142 -8.47 14.03 15.02
N TRP A 143 -9.20 15.11 15.30
CA TRP A 143 -8.75 16.46 14.99
C TRP A 143 -7.43 16.74 15.70
N SER A 144 -6.38 16.96 14.90
CA SER A 144 -5.05 17.32 15.39
C SER A 144 -4.38 18.27 14.40
N GLU A 145 -3.40 19.03 14.85
CA GLU A 145 -2.64 19.95 13.99
C GLU A 145 -1.92 19.20 12.84
N ALA A 146 -1.70 17.90 13.01
CA ALA A 146 -1.19 17.01 11.97
C ALA A 146 -2.14 16.83 10.78
N LEU A 147 -3.40 17.28 10.85
CA LEU A 147 -4.32 17.30 9.71
C LEU A 147 -4.06 18.47 8.75
N PHE A 148 -3.40 19.54 9.21
CA PHE A 148 -3.08 20.65 8.32
C PHE A 148 -1.90 20.27 7.41
N GLY A 149 -2.08 20.48 6.10
CA GLY A 149 -1.02 20.30 5.10
C GLY A 149 0.13 21.31 5.21
N TYR A 150 0.02 22.26 6.13
CA TYR A 150 0.93 23.36 6.41
C TYR A 150 1.00 23.61 7.93
N THR A 151 2.06 24.25 8.40
CA THR A 151 2.16 24.70 9.80
C THR A 151 1.21 25.86 10.04
N ILE A 152 0.33 25.77 11.04
CA ILE A 152 -0.53 26.88 11.46
C ILE A 152 0.37 28.08 11.81
N GLY A 153 0.26 29.17 11.05
CA GLY A 153 1.07 30.39 11.21
C GLY A 153 2.20 30.59 10.18
N HIS A 154 2.35 29.71 9.18
CA HIS A 154 3.29 29.95 8.07
C HIS A 154 2.69 30.96 7.06
N PRO A 155 3.47 31.91 6.50
CA PRO A 155 2.98 32.94 5.57
C PRO A 155 2.36 32.44 4.24
N ASP A 156 2.37 31.13 3.98
CA ASP A 156 1.79 30.50 2.78
C ASP A 156 0.45 29.77 3.06
N GLY A 157 -0.11 29.96 4.26
CA GLY A 157 -1.32 29.30 4.78
C GLY A 157 -2.40 30.29 5.21
#